data_AF-A0A9W8FJZ5-F1
#
_entry.id   AF-A0A9W8FJZ5-F1
#
_cell.length_a   1.000
_cell.length_b   1.000
_cell.length_c   1.000
_cell.angle_alpha   90.00
_cell.angle_beta   90.00
_cell.angle_gamma   90.00
#
_symmetry.space_group_name_H-M   'P 1'
#
loop_
_entity.id
_entity.type
_entity.pdbx_description
1 polymer ?
#
loop_
_entity_poly.entity_id
_entity_poly.type
_entity_poly.pdbx_seq_one_letter_code
_entity_poly.pdbx_strand_id
1 'polypeptide(L)'
;MHAYFVNRTRFQSLPVYVDIKNGKTRKLTLVRRIEGDIQALRNELSSFLDDGSIQIKSISNQLVIKGDRSSEVREWLTKRGF
;
A
#
# COMPACT_ATOMS: atom_id res chain seq x y z
N MET A 1 -4.18 -19.62 6.54
CA MET A 1 -2.83 -19.03 6.49
C MET A 1 -2.77 -18.19 5.23
N HIS A 2 -2.98 -16.88 5.33
CA HIS A 2 -2.94 -16.00 4.17
C HIS A 2 -1.54 -15.42 4.05
N ALA A 3 -0.68 -16.09 3.28
CA ALA A 3 0.66 -15.60 3.04
C ALA A 3 0.61 -14.49 1.97
N TYR A 4 1.10 -13.32 2.33
CA TYR A 4 1.37 -12.23 1.40
C TYR A 4 2.74 -11.64 1.66
N PHE A 5 3.33 -11.02 0.65
CA PHE A 5 4.62 -10.36 0.75
C PHE A 5 4.64 -9.07 -0.05
N VAL A 6 5.35 -8.06 0.46
CA VAL A 6 5.55 -6.78 -0.24
C VAL A 6 7.01 -6.71 -0.65
N ASN A 7 7.29 -6.94 -1.93
CA ASN A 7 8.65 -6.94 -2.44
C ASN A 7 9.25 -5.53 -2.53
N ARG A 8 10.45 -5.37 -1.96
CA ARG A 8 11.22 -4.13 -2.09
C ARG A 8 11.61 -3.84 -3.55
N THR A 9 11.97 -2.60 -3.81
CA THR A 9 12.55 -2.20 -5.09
C THR A 9 13.94 -2.82 -5.27
N ARG A 10 14.48 -2.75 -6.49
CA ARG A 10 15.88 -3.12 -6.76
C ARG A 10 16.87 -2.39 -5.83
N PHE A 11 16.52 -1.19 -5.40
CA PHE A 11 17.31 -0.36 -4.47
C PHE A 11 16.87 -0.54 -3.01
N GLN A 12 16.26 -1.68 -2.67
CA GLN A 12 15.84 -2.06 -1.31
C GLN A 12 14.85 -1.08 -0.65
N SER A 13 14.17 -0.24 -1.43
CA SER A 13 13.17 0.69 -0.90
C SER A 13 11.78 0.04 -0.86
N LEU A 14 10.95 0.44 0.10
CA LEU A 14 9.54 0.03 0.11
C LEU A 14 8.80 0.60 -1.11
N PRO A 15 7.97 -0.20 -1.79
CA PRO A 15 7.25 0.19 -3.01
C PRO A 15 6.00 1.03 -2.71
N VAL A 16 6.17 2.09 -1.90
CA VAL A 16 5.12 3.02 -1.46
C VAL A 16 5.32 4.38 -2.12
N TYR A 17 4.32 4.82 -2.89
CA TYR A 17 4.39 6.02 -3.72
C TYR A 17 3.20 6.94 -3.49
N VAL A 18 3.39 8.25 -3.68
CA VAL A 18 2.30 9.22 -3.75
C VAL A 18 2.01 9.52 -5.21
N ASP A 19 0.75 9.34 -5.61
CA ASP A 19 0.24 9.66 -6.94
C ASP A 19 -0.63 10.92 -6.84
N ILE A 20 -0.22 11.97 -7.55
CA ILE A 20 -0.83 13.31 -7.48
C ILE A 20 -1.59 13.56 -8.79
N LYS A 21 -2.89 13.81 -8.69
CA LYS A 21 -3.81 14.00 -9.83
C LYS A 21 -4.64 15.27 -9.70
N ASN A 22 -5.41 15.56 -10.75
CA ASN A 22 -6.39 16.65 -10.80
C ASN A 22 -5.79 18.00 -10.38
N GLY A 23 -4.66 18.39 -10.97
CA GLY A 23 -4.01 19.66 -10.64
C GLY A 23 -3.57 19.77 -9.17
N LYS A 24 -3.02 18.70 -8.59
CA LYS A 24 -2.55 18.59 -7.20
C LYS A 24 -3.63 18.54 -6.11
N THR A 25 -4.91 18.54 -6.47
CA THR A 25 -6.01 18.45 -5.49
C THR A 25 -6.24 17.04 -4.98
N ARG A 26 -5.91 16.01 -5.79
CA ARG A 26 -6.11 14.62 -5.42
C ARG A 26 -4.76 13.95 -5.19
N LYS A 27 -4.49 13.58 -3.94
CA LYS A 27 -3.37 12.72 -3.57
C LYS A 27 -3.85 11.31 -3.28
N LEU A 28 -3.11 10.32 -3.74
CA LEU A 28 -3.35 8.91 -3.47
C LEU A 28 -2.03 8.28 -3.02
N THR A 29 -2.09 7.33 -2.10
CA THR A 29 -0.94 6.50 -1.72
C THR A 29 -1.09 5.14 -2.38
N LEU A 30 -0.05 4.70 -3.08
CA LEU A 30 0.01 3.45 -3.81
C LEU A 30 0.97 2.50 -3.10
N VAL A 31 0.54 1.26 -2.84
CA VAL A 31 1.40 0.16 -2.39
C VAL A 31 1.49 -0.86 -3.51
N ARG A 32 2.70 -1.17 -3.98
CA ARG A 32 2.93 -2.02 -5.16
C ARG A 32 3.74 -3.26 -4.82
N ARG A 33 3.96 -4.14 -5.82
CA ARG A 33 4.79 -5.35 -5.72
C ARG A 33 4.31 -6.31 -4.63
N ILE A 34 2.99 -6.45 -4.54
CA ILE A 34 2.33 -7.34 -3.59
C ILE A 34 2.25 -8.72 -4.24
N GLU A 35 2.68 -9.74 -3.50
CA GLU A 35 2.56 -11.14 -3.86
C GLU A 35 1.69 -11.87 -2.84
N GLY A 36 0.98 -12.90 -3.28
CA GLY A 36 0.07 -13.67 -2.43
C GLY A 36 -1.27 -12.95 -2.18
N ASP A 37 -1.80 -13.11 -0.96
CA ASP A 37 -3.15 -12.65 -0.63
C ASP A 37 -3.23 -11.13 -0.38
N ILE A 38 -3.56 -10.39 -1.43
CA ILE A 38 -3.75 -8.94 -1.38
C ILE A 38 -4.96 -8.51 -0.53
N GLN A 39 -5.99 -9.36 -0.36
CA GLN A 39 -7.14 -9.04 0.48
C GLN A 39 -6.73 -9.06 1.96
N ALA A 40 -5.93 -10.04 2.38
CA ALA A 40 -5.38 -10.09 3.72
C ALA A 40 -4.54 -8.84 4.03
N LEU A 41 -3.62 -8.46 3.13
CA LEU A 41 -2.84 -7.23 3.28
C LEU A 41 -3.74 -5.98 3.35
N ARG A 42 -4.77 -5.88 2.50
CA ARG A 42 -5.72 -4.77 2.51
C ARG A 42 -6.43 -4.66 3.85
N ASN A 43 -6.95 -5.77 4.38
CA ASN A 43 -7.75 -5.77 5.60
C ASN A 43 -6.90 -5.35 6.81
N GLU A 44 -5.67 -5.85 6.90
CA GLU A 44 -4.76 -5.49 7.99
C GLU A 44 -4.30 -4.04 7.89
N LEU A 45 -3.98 -3.56 6.68
CA LEU A 45 -3.58 -2.17 6.47
C LEU A 45 -4.75 -1.20 6.69
N SER A 46 -5.97 -1.58 6.30
CA SER A 46 -7.20 -0.83 6.53
C SER A 46 -7.48 -0.68 8.02
N SER A 47 -7.30 -1.75 8.79
CA SER A 47 -7.43 -1.73 10.25
C SER A 47 -6.39 -0.84 10.92
N PHE A 48 -5.14 -0.85 10.43
CA PHE A 48 -4.08 0.00 10.97
C PHE A 48 -4.30 1.50 10.70
N LEU A 49 -4.77 1.85 9.50
CA LEU A 49 -5.00 3.24 9.10
C LEU A 49 -6.35 3.80 9.54
N ASP A 50 -7.21 2.96 10.14
CA ASP A 50 -8.62 3.26 10.38
C ASP A 50 -9.32 3.79 9.10
N ASP A 51 -9.02 3.15 7.96
CA ASP A 51 -9.51 3.56 6.64
C ASP A 51 -10.07 2.36 5.86
N GLY A 52 -11.40 2.23 5.83
CA GLY A 52 -12.11 1.20 5.06
C GLY A 52 -12.13 1.43 3.55
N SER A 53 -11.62 2.56 3.06
CA SER A 53 -11.72 2.98 1.66
C SER A 53 -10.54 2.53 0.78
N ILE A 54 -9.61 1.74 1.33
CA ILE A 54 -8.49 1.16 0.56
C ILE A 54 -9.05 0.31 -0.58
N GLN A 55 -8.61 0.60 -1.81
CA GLN A 55 -9.03 -0.11 -3.01
C GLN A 55 -7.94 -1.07 -3.49
N ILE A 56 -8.36 -2.23 -3.99
CA ILE A 56 -7.47 -3.18 -4.66
C ILE A 56 -7.55 -2.95 -6.17
N LYS A 57 -6.39 -2.82 -6.81
CA LYS A 57 -6.22 -2.99 -8.25
C LYS A 57 -5.72 -4.40 -8.54
N SER A 58 -6.64 -5.32 -8.78
CA SER A 58 -6.34 -6.75 -8.99
C SER A 58 -5.44 -6.99 -10.20
N ILE A 59 -5.64 -6.26 -11.30
CA ILE A 59 -4.83 -6.44 -12.52
C ILE A 59 -3.35 -6.15 -12.28
N SER A 60 -3.05 -5.18 -11.40
CA SER A 60 -1.66 -4.74 -11.17
C SER A 60 -1.10 -5.14 -9.81
N ASN A 61 -1.89 -5.85 -9.00
CA ASN A 61 -1.62 -6.22 -7.60
C ASN A 61 -1.10 -5.04 -6.77
N GLN A 62 -1.93 -4.00 -6.66
CA GLN A 62 -1.62 -2.78 -5.91
C GLN A 62 -2.78 -2.37 -5.02
N LEU A 63 -2.45 -1.78 -3.87
CA LEU A 63 -3.40 -1.07 -3.03
C LEU A 63 -3.38 0.42 -3.36
N VAL A 64 -4.54 1.04 -3.32
CA VAL A 64 -4.74 2.47 -3.51
C VAL A 64 -5.48 3.03 -2.31
N ILE A 65 -4.86 3.98 -1.64
CA ILE A 65 -5.33 4.62 -0.41
C ILE A 65 -5.58 6.10 -0.74
N LYS A 66 -6.66 6.68 -0.19
CA LYS A 66 -6.94 8.10 -0.39
C LYS A 66 -6.01 8.95 0.48
N GLY A 67 -5.56 10.08 -0.07
CA GLY A 67 -4.66 11.01 0.63
C GLY A 67 -3.18 10.60 0.55
N ASP A 68 -2.35 11.45 1.14
CA ASP A 68 -0.93 11.16 1.35
C ASP A 68 -0.76 10.52 2.73
N ARG A 69 -0.71 9.20 2.73
CA ARG A 69 -0.51 8.31 3.88
C ARG A 69 0.83 7.58 3.77
N SER A 70 1.72 8.08 2.91
CA SER A 70 2.92 7.35 2.50
C SER A 70 3.88 7.08 3.66
N SER A 71 4.01 8.01 4.60
CA SER A 71 4.84 7.85 5.80
C SER A 71 4.30 6.75 6.73
N GLU A 72 3.00 6.81 7.08
CA GLU A 72 2.32 5.83 7.94
C GLU A 72 2.44 4.41 7.37
N VAL A 73 2.20 4.27 6.06
CA VAL A 73 2.28 2.98 5.36
C VAL A 73 3.71 2.45 5.34
N ARG A 74 4.72 3.29 5.11
CA ARG A 74 6.13 2.86 5.13
C ARG A 74 6.56 2.40 6.52
N GLU A 75 6.17 3.13 7.55
CA GLU A 75 6.47 2.77 8.94
C GLU A 75 5.86 1.41 9.29
N TRP A 76 4.60 1.19 8.93
CA TRP A 76 3.90 -0.07 9.17
C TRP A 76 4.55 -1.26 8.46
N LEU A 77 4.90 -1.09 7.18
CA LEU A 77 5.58 -2.15 6.41
C LEU A 77 6.96 -2.45 6.98
N THR A 78 7.70 -1.41 7.40
CA THR A 78 9.04 -1.57 8.01
C THR A 78 8.96 -2.34 9.32
N LYS A 79 7.99 -2.02 10.20
CA LYS A 79 7.77 -2.73 11.47
C LYS A 79 7.47 -4.22 11.30
N ARG A 80 6.95 -4.61 10.13
CA ARG A 80 6.63 -6.00 9.77
C ARG A 80 7.77 -6.73 9.06
N GLY A 81 8.89 -6.06 8.81
CA GLY A 81 10.07 -6.66 8.18
C GLY A 81 9.96 -6.82 6.66
N PHE A 82 9.02 -6.11 6.00
CA PHE A 82 8.97 -6.03 4.54
C PHE A 82 10.06 -5.13 3.97
#